data_AF-A0A2R9SSW7-F1
#
_entry.id   AF-A0A2R9SSW7-F1
#
_cell.length_a   1.000
_cell.length_b   1.000
_cell.length_c   1.000
_cell.angle_alpha   90.00
_cell.angle_beta   90.00
_cell.angle_gamma   90.00
#
_symmetry.space_group_name_H-M   'P 1'
#
loop_
_entity.id
_entity.type
_entity.pdbx_description
1 polymer ?
#
loop_
_entity_poly.entity_id
_entity_poly.type
_entity_poly.pdbx_seq_one_letter_code
_entity_poly.pdbx_strand_id
1 'polypeptide(L)'
;MGLLIAWHERDSGATPNEIRPFRIAIPQEDLEDLRERLLRTRWPAQLPGGGWNRGLAVNYLKNLTEYWQTDYSWRENEAKLNELLEGA
;
A
#
# COMPACT_ATOMS: atom_id res chain seq x y z
N MET A 1 -30.43 -8.83 20.72
CA MET A 1 -29.10 -9.22 20.20
C MET A 1 -29.02 -8.79 18.75
N GLY A 2 -28.07 -7.93 18.40
CA GLY A 2 -27.94 -7.40 17.03
C GLY A 2 -27.24 -6.06 17.04
N LEU A 3 -25.92 -6.05 17.23
CA LEU A 3 -25.07 -4.90 16.93
C LEU A 3 -24.12 -5.34 15.82
N LEU A 4 -24.65 -5.24 14.60
CA LEU A 4 -23.89 -5.34 13.36
C LEU A 4 -23.23 -3.96 13.15
N ILE A 5 -21.91 -3.94 13.22
CA ILE A 5 -20.96 -2.97 12.66
C ILE A 5 -21.64 -1.73 12.02
N ALA A 6 -21.64 -0.61 12.75
CA ALA A 6 -21.96 0.70 12.20
C ALA A 6 -20.85 1.11 11.23
N TRP A 7 -21.01 0.79 9.95
CA TRP A 7 -20.23 1.41 8.87
C TRP A 7 -20.62 2.88 8.76
N HIS A 8 -19.62 3.73 8.54
CA HIS A 8 -19.64 5.19 8.44
C HIS A 8 -21.00 5.83 8.09
N GLU A 9 -21.41 6.80 8.91
CA GLU A 9 -22.58 7.65 8.71
C GLU A 9 -22.52 8.27 7.30
N ARG A 10 -23.46 7.91 6.43
CA ARG A 10 -23.46 8.29 5.02
C ARG A 10 -23.80 9.79 4.92
N ASP A 11 -22.92 10.59 4.31
CA ASP A 11 -23.25 11.96 3.91
C ASP A 11 -24.55 11.93 3.10
N SER A 12 -25.61 12.53 3.66
CA SER A 12 -27.00 12.29 3.26
C SER A 12 -27.43 13.03 1.98
N GLY A 13 -26.46 13.54 1.20
CA GLY A 13 -26.70 14.36 0.00
C GLY A 13 -26.44 13.65 -1.33
N ALA A 14 -25.81 12.48 -1.34
CA ALA A 14 -25.59 11.71 -2.57
C ALA A 14 -26.79 10.80 -2.85
N THR A 15 -27.33 10.84 -4.07
CA THR A 15 -28.30 9.82 -4.50
C THR A 15 -27.58 8.46 -4.48
N PRO A 16 -28.10 7.43 -3.78
CA PRO A 16 -27.37 6.18 -3.51
C PRO A 16 -26.94 5.34 -4.73
N ASN A 17 -27.20 5.81 -5.96
CA ASN A 17 -27.01 5.09 -7.22
C ASN A 17 -26.17 5.85 -8.26
N GLU A 18 -25.52 6.97 -7.90
CA GLU A 18 -24.62 7.67 -8.81
C GLU A 18 -23.23 7.01 -8.78
N ILE A 19 -22.82 6.40 -9.90
CA ILE A 19 -21.45 5.89 -10.09
C ILE A 19 -20.58 7.06 -10.53
N ARG A 20 -19.52 7.35 -9.76
CA ARG A 20 -18.58 8.44 -10.06
C ARG A 20 -17.25 7.86 -10.52
N PRO A 21 -16.62 8.44 -11.56
CA PRO A 21 -15.28 8.04 -11.97
C PRO A 21 -14.30 8.13 -10.80
N PHE A 22 -13.49 7.09 -10.63
CA PHE A 22 -12.46 7.04 -9.61
C PHE A 22 -11.09 7.08 -10.28
N ARG A 23 -10.21 7.94 -9.75
CA ARG A 23 -8.82 8.05 -10.18
C ARG A 23 -7.91 7.96 -8.97
N ILE A 24 -6.92 7.09 -9.02
CA ILE A 24 -5.86 7.00 -8.03
C ILE A 24 -4.92 8.19 -8.26
N ALA A 25 -4.75 8.99 -7.23
CA ALA A 25 -3.84 10.14 -7.24
C ALA A 25 -3.17 10.25 -5.87
N ILE A 26 -2.10 9.48 -5.66
CA ILE A 26 -1.33 9.51 -4.40
C ILE A 26 -0.41 10.73 -4.41
N PRO A 27 -0.49 11.61 -3.39
CA PRO A 27 0.38 12.77 -3.28
C PRO A 27 1.88 12.41 -3.33
N GLN A 28 2.72 13.34 -3.79
CA GLN A 28 4.16 13.07 -3.88
C GLN A 28 4.78 12.96 -2.49
N GLU A 29 4.31 13.76 -1.53
CA GLU A 29 4.74 13.72 -0.15
C GLU A 29 4.54 12.36 0.52
N ASP A 30 3.48 11.62 0.17
CA ASP A 30 3.23 10.28 0.69
C ASP A 30 4.24 9.26 0.16
N LEU A 31 4.68 9.41 -1.10
CA LEU A 31 5.71 8.56 -1.68
C LEU A 31 7.10 8.86 -1.09
N GLU A 32 7.41 10.13 -0.84
CA GLU A 32 8.65 10.51 -0.18
C GLU A 32 8.68 10.07 1.28
N ASP A 33 7.55 10.21 2.02
CA ASP A 33 7.42 9.65 3.37
C ASP A 33 7.68 8.14 3.37
N LEU A 34 7.08 7.42 2.42
CA LEU A 34 7.30 5.98 2.27
C LEU A 34 8.79 5.66 2.05
N ARG A 35 9.48 6.36 1.14
CA ARG A 35 10.90 6.16 0.87
C ARG A 35 11.76 6.41 2.10
N GLU A 36 11.50 7.50 2.83
CA GLU A 36 12.21 7.83 4.07
C GLU A 36 12.00 6.77 5.17
N ARG A 37 10.78 6.24 5.29
CA ARG A 37 10.48 5.18 6.27
C ARG A 37 11.18 3.87 5.91
N LEU A 38 11.21 3.50 4.63
CA LEU A 38 11.95 2.34 4.15
C LEU A 38 13.45 2.50 4.43
N LEU A 39 14.03 3.66 4.13
CA LEU A 39 15.45 3.98 4.41
C LEU A 39 15.79 3.85 5.91
N ARG A 40 14.90 4.29 6.79
CA ARG A 40 15.12 4.34 8.24
C ARG A 40 14.71 3.05 8.96
N THR A 41 14.46 1.97 8.21
CA THR A 41 14.05 0.68 8.77
C THR A 41 15.11 0.14 9.74
N ARG A 42 14.67 -0.18 10.97
CA ARG A 42 15.50 -0.86 11.96
C ARG A 42 15.36 -2.37 11.80
N TRP A 43 16.46 -3.04 11.49
CA TRP A 43 16.46 -4.47 11.22
C TRP A 43 16.68 -5.29 12.49
N PRO A 44 15.87 -6.34 12.74
CA PRO A 44 16.17 -7.30 13.78
C PRO A 44 17.39 -8.15 13.40
N ALA A 45 18.04 -8.74 14.40
CA ALA A 45 19.07 -9.74 14.17
C ALA A 45 18.46 -10.99 13.51
N GLN A 46 19.21 -11.60 12.59
CA GLN A 46 18.82 -12.87 12.00
C GLN A 46 19.00 -14.00 13.04
N LEU A 47 17.95 -14.77 13.29
CA LEU A 47 18.03 -15.93 14.19
C LEU A 47 18.85 -17.07 13.57
N PRO A 48 19.54 -17.88 14.41
CA PRO A 48 20.22 -19.10 13.98
C PRO A 48 19.28 -20.06 13.24
N GLY A 49 19.81 -20.75 12.23
CA GLY A 49 19.05 -21.64 11.36
C GLY A 49 18.51 -20.97 10.09
N GLY A 50 18.39 -19.63 10.06
CA GLY A 50 18.10 -18.84 8.85
C GLY A 50 16.81 -19.22 8.10
N GLY A 51 16.57 -18.53 6.98
CA GLY A 51 15.49 -18.87 6.05
C GLY A 51 14.07 -18.59 6.56
N TRP A 52 13.09 -19.30 5.97
CA TRP A 52 11.66 -19.05 6.14
C TRP A 52 10.98 -19.89 7.23
N ASN A 53 11.76 -20.72 7.94
CA ASN A 53 11.25 -21.68 8.91
C ASN A 53 10.58 -21.07 10.15
N ARG A 54 10.79 -19.76 10.38
CA ARG A 54 10.27 -19.01 11.54
C ARG A 54 9.53 -17.75 11.09
N GLY A 55 8.94 -17.81 9.92
CA GLY A 55 8.34 -16.65 9.26
C GLY A 55 9.33 -16.02 8.28
N LEU A 56 9.09 -14.76 7.96
CA LEU A 56 9.71 -14.13 6.82
C LEU A 56 11.20 -13.83 7.07
N ALA A 57 12.05 -14.23 6.12
CA ALA A 57 13.50 -14.12 6.28
C ALA A 57 13.95 -12.65 6.25
N VAL A 58 14.80 -12.24 7.19
CA VAL A 58 15.25 -10.83 7.31
C VAL A 58 15.98 -10.39 6.04
N ASN A 59 16.82 -11.25 5.47
CA ASN A 59 17.54 -10.94 4.23
C ASN A 59 16.60 -10.75 3.03
N TYR A 60 15.51 -11.51 2.97
CA TYR A 60 14.53 -11.33 1.91
C TYR A 60 13.82 -9.97 2.05
N LEU A 61 13.42 -9.59 3.28
CA LEU A 61 12.83 -8.26 3.52
C LEU A 61 13.77 -7.14 3.16
N LYS A 62 15.05 -7.25 3.52
CA LYS A 62 16.05 -6.24 3.18
C LYS A 62 16.10 -6.00 1.67
N ASN A 63 16.15 -7.08 0.88
CA ASN A 63 16.18 -6.98 -0.58
C ASN A 63 14.86 -6.40 -1.13
N LEU A 64 13.71 -6.80 -0.58
CA LEU A 64 12.43 -6.25 -1.00
C LEU A 64 12.30 -4.76 -0.66
N THR A 65 12.74 -4.36 0.53
CA THR A 65 12.77 -2.96 0.97
C THR A 65 13.70 -2.12 0.09
N GLU A 66 14.86 -2.64 -0.28
CA GLU A 66 15.78 -1.98 -1.21
C GLU A 66 15.12 -1.78 -2.58
N TYR A 67 14.54 -2.84 -3.16
CA TYR A 67 13.83 -2.75 -4.43
C TYR A 67 12.69 -1.71 -4.39
N TRP A 68 11.89 -1.68 -3.31
CA TRP A 68 10.82 -0.69 -3.16
C TRP A 68 11.33 0.73 -3.00
N GLN A 69 12.50 0.90 -2.38
CA GLN A 69 13.10 2.20 -2.16
C GLN A 69 13.71 2.78 -3.45
N THR A 70 14.38 1.94 -4.25
CA THR A 70 15.25 2.41 -5.34
C THR A 70 14.68 2.17 -6.73
N ASP A 71 14.04 1.02 -6.95
CA ASP A 71 13.77 0.52 -8.31
C ASP A 71 12.27 0.51 -8.63
N TYR A 72 11.42 0.39 -7.60
CA TYR A 72 9.98 0.35 -7.78
C TYR A 72 9.42 1.75 -8.05
N SER A 73 8.78 1.90 -9.21
CA SER A 73 8.08 3.13 -9.60
C SER A 73 6.58 3.02 -9.29
N TRP A 74 6.11 3.66 -8.22
CA TRP A 74 4.67 3.80 -7.96
C TRP A 74 3.97 4.53 -9.12
N ARG A 75 4.59 5.55 -9.70
CA ARG A 75 3.99 6.37 -10.77
C ARG A 75 3.67 5.55 -12.02
N GLU A 76 4.51 4.58 -12.36
CA GLU A 76 4.22 3.64 -13.46
C GLU A 76 3.04 2.73 -13.14
N ASN A 77 2.93 2.26 -11.90
CA ASN A 77 1.83 1.39 -11.48
C ASN A 77 0.53 2.18 -11.33
N GLU A 78 0.59 3.40 -10.82
CA GLU A 78 -0.54 4.33 -10.73
C GLU A 78 -1.13 4.63 -12.10
N ALA A 79 -0.28 4.87 -13.12
CA ALA A 79 -0.74 5.03 -14.50
C ALA A 79 -1.48 3.78 -15.01
N LYS A 80 -0.86 2.59 -14.88
CA LYS A 80 -1.47 1.32 -15.31
C LYS A 80 -2.79 1.02 -14.60
N LEU A 81 -2.87 1.31 -13.31
CA LEU A 81 -4.11 1.11 -12.54
C LEU A 81 -5.19 2.09 -12.97
N ASN A 82 -4.84 3.36 -13.23
CA ASN A 82 -5.80 4.34 -13.74
C ASN A 82 -6.31 3.99 -15.15
N GLU A 83 -5.48 3.40 -16.02
CA GLU A 83 -5.94 2.89 -17.33
C GLU A 83 -7.06 1.83 -17.17
N LEU A 84 -6.96 0.95 -16.17
CA LEU A 84 -8.00 -0.05 -15.88
C LEU A 84 -9.28 0.58 -15.30
N LEU A 85 -9.15 1.67 -14.55
CA LEU A 85 -10.28 2.37 -13.91
C LEU A 85 -11.01 3.30 -14.87
N GLU A 86 -10.33 3.82 -15.88
CA GLU A 86 -10.90 4.68 -16.92
C GLU A 86 -11.57 3.87 -18.05
N GLY A 87 -11.18 2.60 -18.21
CA GLY A 87 -11.78 1.66 -19.17
C GLY A 87 -12.96 0.83 -18.65
N ALA A 88 -13.34 1.02 -17.37
CA ALA A 88 -14.44 0.33 -16.69
C ALA A 88 -15.64 1.27 -16.47
#